data_AF-A0A2H9T292-F1
#
_entry.id   AF-A0A2H9T292-F1
#
_cell.length_a   1.000
_cell.length_b   1.000
_cell.length_c   1.000
_cell.angle_alpha   90.00
_cell.angle_beta   90.00
_cell.angle_gamma   90.00
#
_symmetry.space_group_name_H-M   'P 1'
#
loop_
_entity.id
_entity.type
_entity.pdbx_description
1 polymer ?
#
loop_
_entity_poly.entity_id
_entity_poly.type
_entity_poly.pdbx_seq_one_letter_code
_entity_poly.pdbx_strand_id
1 'polypeptide(L)'
;MSITPTGTFSFISELYSGSISDKRIVVDSNFLDKVERGDDIMADRGFLIRGELALRGATLNIPPFSNGKQLCPQAVTKTRRIAHARIHVERAIGRLKNFEILQKFIPLKMKKIMNKIVLVCAILCNLDKQLVK
;
A
#
# COMPACT_ATOMS: atom_id res chain seq x y z
N MET A 1 0.73 4.75 1.03
CA MET A 1 1.93 4.16 0.38
C MET A 1 1.50 3.06 -0.58
N SER A 2 2.31 2.76 -1.59
CA SER A 2 2.13 1.58 -2.45
C SER A 2 3.42 0.79 -2.59
N ILE A 3 3.25 -0.49 -2.91
CA ILE A 3 4.34 -1.38 -3.25
C ILE A 3 4.07 -2.03 -4.60
N THR A 4 5.13 -2.41 -5.30
CA THR A 4 5.04 -3.22 -6.51
C THR A 4 4.78 -4.69 -6.16
N PRO A 5 4.36 -5.53 -7.13
CA PRO A 5 4.25 -6.97 -6.93
C PRO A 5 5.59 -7.64 -6.55
N THR A 6 6.73 -7.02 -6.85
CA THR A 6 8.07 -7.49 -6.45
C THR A 6 8.46 -7.05 -5.04
N GLY A 7 7.57 -6.35 -4.32
CA GLY A 7 7.75 -5.96 -2.93
C GLY A 7 8.56 -4.68 -2.73
N THR A 8 8.84 -3.90 -3.77
CA THR A 8 9.51 -2.60 -3.63
C THR A 8 8.50 -1.49 -3.38
N PHE A 9 8.83 -0.54 -2.51
CA PHE A 9 8.04 0.69 -2.35
C PHE A 9 8.10 1.51 -3.64
N SER A 10 6.93 1.74 -4.26
CA SER A 10 6.80 2.56 -5.47
C SER A 10 6.32 3.97 -5.19
N PHE A 11 5.60 4.18 -4.07
CA PHE A 11 5.10 5.49 -3.70
C PHE A 11 4.90 5.62 -2.19
N ILE A 12 5.29 6.77 -1.65
CA ILE A 12 5.08 7.16 -0.25
C ILE A 12 4.36 8.50 -0.26
N SER A 13 3.15 8.53 0.30
CA SER A 13 2.40 9.76 0.49
C SER A 13 2.99 10.55 1.67
N GLU A 14 2.60 11.83 1.77
CA GLU A 14 2.73 12.53 3.05
C GLU A 14 1.95 11.84 4.17
N LEU A 15 2.27 12.19 5.41
CA LEU A 15 1.59 11.67 6.59
C LEU A 15 0.28 12.39 6.83
N TYR A 16 -0.77 11.61 7.03
CA TYR A 16 -2.12 12.09 7.34
C TYR A 16 -2.49 11.75 8.77
N SER A 17 -3.40 12.55 9.35
CA SER A 17 -4.02 12.20 10.64
C SER A 17 -4.97 11.01 10.45
N GLY A 18 -5.12 10.18 11.47
CA GLY A 18 -6.00 9.00 11.44
C GLY A 18 -7.51 9.30 11.30
N SER A 19 -7.88 10.58 11.29
CA SER A 19 -9.25 11.06 11.04
C SER A 19 -9.57 11.24 9.55
N ILE A 20 -8.58 11.20 8.66
CA ILE A 20 -8.77 11.37 7.22
C ILE A 20 -9.11 10.03 6.57
N SER A 21 -10.17 10.00 5.75
CA SER A 21 -10.56 8.78 5.03
C SER A 21 -9.51 8.33 4.01
N ASP A 22 -9.38 7.01 3.83
CA ASP A 22 -8.47 6.41 2.85
C ASP A 22 -8.67 6.97 1.45
N LYS A 23 -9.94 7.14 1.03
CA LYS A 23 -10.29 7.77 -0.25
C LYS A 23 -9.68 9.15 -0.40
N ARG A 24 -9.81 9.98 0.64
CA ARG A 24 -9.28 11.35 0.63
C ARG A 24 -7.76 11.36 0.55
N ILE A 25 -7.09 10.45 1.26
CA ILE A 25 -5.63 10.29 1.20
C ILE A 25 -5.19 9.96 -0.23
N VAL A 26 -5.89 9.06 -0.94
CA VAL A 26 -5.52 8.71 -2.32
C VAL A 26 -5.64 9.91 -3.27
N VAL A 27 -6.71 10.69 -3.13
CA VAL A 27 -6.94 11.88 -3.98
C VAL A 27 -5.94 12.98 -3.67
N ASP A 28 -5.69 13.29 -2.40
CA ASP A 28 -4.82 14.40 -1.98
C ASP A 28 -3.33 14.08 -2.12
N SER A 29 -2.94 12.80 -2.09
CA SER A 29 -1.53 12.40 -2.12
C SER A 29 -0.88 12.44 -3.51
N ASN A 30 -1.62 12.79 -4.56
CA ASN A 30 -1.17 12.68 -5.96
C ASN A 30 -0.83 11.23 -6.38
N PHE A 31 -1.36 10.24 -5.66
CA PHE A 31 -1.19 8.83 -6.05
C PHE A 31 -1.78 8.57 -7.44
N LEU A 32 -2.96 9.15 -7.73
CA LEU A 32 -3.67 8.97 -9.00
C LEU A 32 -2.90 9.49 -10.22
N ASP A 33 -1.94 10.40 -10.03
CA ASP A 33 -1.09 10.91 -11.11
C ASP A 33 0.04 9.94 -11.46
N LYS A 34 0.29 8.93 -10.62
CA LYS A 34 1.23 7.83 -10.86
C LYS A 34 0.56 6.59 -11.44
N VAL A 35 -0.77 6.60 -11.55
CA VAL A 35 -1.54 5.47 -12.08
C VAL A 35 -1.62 5.60 -13.60
N GLU A 36 -1.20 4.54 -14.28
CA GLU A 36 -1.24 4.43 -15.72
C GLU A 36 -2.41 3.57 -16.20
N ARG A 37 -2.80 3.77 -17.45
CA ARG A 37 -3.88 2.98 -18.06
C ARG A 37 -3.47 1.51 -18.12
N GLY A 38 -4.30 0.64 -17.56
CA GLY A 38 -4.06 -0.81 -17.49
C GLY A 38 -3.48 -1.31 -16.16
N ASP A 39 -3.14 -0.41 -15.23
CA ASP A 39 -2.71 -0.82 -13.89
C ASP A 39 -3.81 -1.57 -13.12
N ASP A 40 -3.43 -2.64 -12.40
CA ASP A 40 -4.30 -3.33 -11.44
C ASP A 40 -3.84 -3.01 -10.02
N ILE A 41 -4.60 -2.16 -9.33
CA ILE A 41 -4.27 -1.70 -7.98
C ILE A 41 -4.98 -2.57 -6.95
N MET A 42 -4.21 -3.18 -6.05
CA MET A 42 -4.75 -3.90 -4.91
C MET A 42 -4.89 -2.96 -3.71
N ALA A 43 -6.08 -2.91 -3.09
CA ALA A 43 -6.28 -2.13 -1.87
C ALA A 43 -7.26 -2.82 -0.89
N ASP A 44 -7.20 -2.40 0.36
CA ASP A 44 -8.15 -2.85 1.38
C ASP A 44 -9.55 -2.34 1.10
N ARG A 45 -10.56 -3.01 1.69
CA ARG A 45 -11.99 -2.70 1.47
C ARG A 45 -12.36 -1.25 1.80
N GLY A 46 -11.63 -0.59 2.69
CA GLY A 46 -11.84 0.83 3.06
C GLY A 46 -11.54 1.83 1.92
N PHE A 47 -10.79 1.40 0.89
CA PHE A 47 -10.41 2.24 -0.24
C PHE A 47 -11.52 2.28 -1.30
N LEU A 48 -12.48 3.19 -1.11
CA LEU A 48 -13.57 3.45 -2.05
C LEU A 48 -13.12 4.35 -3.24
N ILE A 49 -12.12 3.88 -3.99
CA ILE A 49 -11.43 4.64 -5.07
C ILE A 49 -11.70 4.09 -6.48
N ARG A 50 -12.73 3.24 -6.65
CA ARG A 50 -13.02 2.59 -7.94
C ARG A 50 -13.28 3.59 -9.06
N GLY A 51 -14.03 4.65 -8.78
CA GLY A 51 -14.37 5.66 -9.79
C GLY A 51 -13.14 6.45 -10.23
N GLU A 52 -12.31 6.84 -9.27
CA GLU A 52 -11.09 7.61 -9.49
C GLU A 52 -10.06 6.83 -10.32
N LEU A 53 -9.92 5.53 -10.08
CA LEU A 53 -9.07 4.64 -10.89
C LEU A 53 -9.65 4.39 -12.28
N ALA A 54 -10.96 4.23 -12.40
CA ALA A 54 -11.62 4.02 -13.69
C ALA A 54 -11.43 5.21 -14.63
N LEU A 55 -11.43 6.44 -14.10
CA LEU A 55 -11.13 7.66 -14.88
C LEU A 55 -9.71 7.66 -15.46
N ARG A 56 -8.77 6.94 -14.84
CA ARG A 56 -7.39 6.74 -15.34
C ARG A 56 -7.25 5.47 -16.17
N GLY A 57 -8.32 4.70 -16.35
CA GLY A 57 -8.29 3.42 -17.06
C GLY A 57 -7.59 2.30 -16.30
N ALA A 58 -7.54 2.38 -14.96
CA ALA A 58 -6.98 1.38 -14.07
C ALA A 58 -8.09 0.59 -13.33
N THR A 59 -7.75 -0.59 -12.80
CA THR A 59 -8.69 -1.45 -12.06
C THR A 59 -8.38 -1.49 -10.57
N LEU A 60 -9.43 -1.66 -9.76
CA LEU A 60 -9.31 -1.89 -8.32
C LEU A 60 -9.62 -3.34 -7.97
N ASN A 61 -8.64 -3.99 -7.37
CA ASN A 61 -8.71 -5.36 -6.88
C ASN A 61 -8.75 -5.37 -5.35
N ILE A 62 -9.83 -5.90 -4.78
CA ILE A 62 -9.98 -6.02 -3.32
C ILE A 62 -9.82 -7.49 -2.98
N PRO A 63 -8.84 -7.87 -2.13
CA PRO A 63 -8.67 -9.25 -1.71
C PRO A 63 -9.96 -9.83 -1.12
N PRO A 64 -10.42 -11.01 -1.55
CA PRO A 64 -11.59 -11.64 -0.97
C PRO A 64 -11.29 -12.06 0.48
N PHE A 65 -12.23 -11.79 1.38
CA PHE A 65 -12.16 -12.30 2.75
C PHE A 65 -12.56 -13.77 2.77
N SER A 66 -11.87 -14.58 3.59
CA SER A 66 -12.18 -15.99 3.79
C SER A 66 -13.50 -16.13 4.57
N ASN A 67 -14.63 -15.92 3.91
CA ASN A 67 -15.97 -16.10 4.50
C ASN A 67 -16.46 -17.56 4.38
N GLY A 68 -15.59 -18.54 4.63
CA GLY A 68 -15.95 -19.96 4.75
C GLY A 68 -16.62 -20.63 3.53
N LYS A 69 -16.75 -19.94 2.39
CA LYS A 69 -17.36 -20.49 1.17
C LYS A 69 -16.30 -21.11 0.27
N GLN A 70 -16.51 -22.36 -0.11
CA GLN A 70 -15.66 -23.11 -1.03
C GLN A 70 -15.68 -22.41 -2.41
N LEU A 71 -14.55 -21.82 -2.80
CA LEU A 71 -14.39 -21.15 -4.09
C LEU A 71 -14.15 -22.18 -5.20
N CYS A 72 -14.65 -21.92 -6.41
CA CYS A 72 -14.35 -22.77 -7.57
C CYS A 72 -12.85 -22.76 -7.92
N PRO A 73 -12.28 -23.79 -8.57
CA PRO A 73 -10.84 -23.92 -8.78
C PRO A 73 -10.17 -22.71 -9.47
N GLN A 74 -10.86 -22.05 -10.41
CA GLN A 74 -10.38 -20.84 -11.09
C GLN A 74 -10.44 -19.60 -10.18
N ALA A 75 -11.46 -19.49 -9.34
CA ALA A 75 -11.54 -18.44 -8.32
C ALA A 75 -10.48 -18.65 -7.22
N VAL A 76 -10.14 -19.90 -6.88
CA VAL A 76 -9.10 -20.25 -5.90
C VAL A 76 -7.72 -19.77 -6.36
N THR A 77 -7.36 -19.98 -7.63
CA THR A 77 -6.04 -19.55 -8.15
C THR A 77 -5.89 -18.03 -8.22
N LYS A 78 -6.93 -17.30 -8.64
CA LYS A 78 -6.93 -15.82 -8.61
C LYS A 78 -6.88 -15.29 -7.17
N THR A 79 -7.65 -15.88 -6.27
CA THR A 79 -7.66 -15.56 -4.84
C THR A 79 -6.30 -15.81 -4.19
N ARG A 80 -5.62 -16.91 -4.55
CA ARG A 80 -4.28 -17.24 -4.05
C ARG A 80 -3.24 -16.19 -4.45
N ARG A 81 -3.27 -15.72 -5.70
CA ARG A 81 -2.34 -14.68 -6.18
C ARG A 81 -2.54 -13.36 -5.43
N ILE A 82 -3.79 -12.95 -5.24
CA ILE A 82 -4.13 -11.71 -4.51
C ILE A 82 -3.76 -11.84 -3.03
N ALA A 83 -4.03 -12.98 -2.40
CA ALA A 83 -3.61 -13.24 -1.01
C ALA A 83 -2.08 -13.23 -0.87
N HIS A 84 -1.35 -13.78 -1.85
CA HIS A 84 0.11 -13.74 -1.85
C HIS A 84 0.65 -12.32 -1.99
N ALA A 85 0.04 -11.49 -2.85
CA ALA A 85 0.39 -10.08 -2.96
C ALA A 85 0.15 -9.32 -1.65
N ARG A 86 -0.94 -9.61 -0.93
CA ARG A 86 -1.23 -9.01 0.39
C ARG A 86 -0.13 -9.32 1.42
N ILE A 87 0.41 -10.54 1.41
CA ILE A 87 1.53 -10.91 2.29
C ILE A 87 2.75 -10.02 2.02
N HIS A 88 3.02 -9.65 0.76
CA HIS A 88 4.10 -8.71 0.43
C HIS A 88 3.85 -7.31 1.00
N VAL A 89 2.61 -6.82 0.97
CA VAL A 89 2.22 -5.54 1.59
C VAL A 89 2.50 -5.57 3.09
N GLU A 90 2.04 -6.61 3.78
CA GLU A 90 2.20 -6.76 5.23
C GLU A 90 3.69 -6.86 5.62
N ARG A 91 4.49 -7.61 4.84
CA ARG A 91 5.95 -7.69 5.05
C ARG A 91 6.65 -6.35 4.82
N ALA A 92 6.25 -5.59 3.80
CA ALA A 92 6.80 -4.26 3.53
C ALA A 92 6.48 -3.29 4.69
N ILE A 93 5.23 -3.27 5.16
CA ILE A 93 4.82 -2.51 6.36
C ILE A 93 5.67 -2.92 7.57
N GLY A 94 5.86 -4.23 7.78
CA GLY A 94 6.69 -4.77 8.86
C GLY A 94 8.12 -4.24 8.80
N ARG A 95 8.76 -4.25 7.63
CA ARG A 95 10.10 -3.69 7.45
C ARG A 95 10.16 -2.20 7.78
N LEU A 96 9.19 -1.42 7.30
CA LEU A 96 9.13 0.01 7.61
C LEU A 96 8.97 0.24 9.12
N LYS A 97 8.18 -0.59 9.81
CA LYS A 97 8.02 -0.50 11.26
C LYS A 97 9.25 -0.93 12.05
N ASN A 98 10.22 -1.64 11.46
CA ASN A 98 11.42 -2.09 12.18
C ASN A 98 12.42 -0.96 12.47
N PHE A 99 12.27 0.22 11.87
CA PHE A 99 13.12 1.36 12.21
C PHE A 99 12.73 1.92 13.58
N GLU A 100 13.65 1.90 14.54
CA GLU A 100 13.40 2.37 15.91
C GLU A 100 12.87 3.81 15.97
N ILE A 101 13.30 4.67 15.04
CA ILE A 101 12.85 6.06 14.93
C ILE A 101 11.33 6.18 14.70
N LEU A 102 10.71 5.16 14.12
CA LEU A 102 9.26 5.08 13.89
C LEU A 102 8.51 4.36 15.02
N GLN A 103 9.22 3.67 15.92
CA GLN A 103 8.62 2.96 17.07
C GLN A 103 8.61 3.80 18.34
N LYS A 104 9.60 4.67 18.52
CA LYS A 104 9.76 5.50 19.71
C LYS A 104 8.83 6.71 19.68
N PHE A 105 8.61 7.34 20.84
CA PHE A 105 7.84 8.56 20.94
C PHE A 105 8.47 9.66 20.07
N ILE A 106 7.65 10.26 19.21
CA ILE A 106 8.10 11.28 18.26
C ILE A 106 7.73 12.65 18.81
N PRO A 107 8.70 13.51 19.17
CA PRO A 107 8.43 14.86 19.62
C PRO A 107 7.68 15.67 18.56
N LEU A 108 6.70 16.48 18.98
CA LEU A 108 5.91 17.33 18.06
C LEU A 108 6.77 18.28 17.22
N LYS A 109 7.93 18.69 17.74
CA LYS A 109 8.92 19.52 17.02
C LYS A 109 9.44 18.83 15.75
N MET A 110 9.47 17.49 15.72
CA MET A 110 9.91 16.71 14.57
C MET A 110 8.81 16.50 13.52
N LYS A 111 7.56 16.92 13.77
CA LYS A 111 6.44 16.75 12.82
C LYS A 111 6.77 17.24 11.40
N LYS A 112 7.49 18.36 11.28
CA LYS A 112 7.88 18.93 9.97
C LYS A 112 8.84 18.05 9.17
N ILE A 113 9.64 17.21 9.82
CA ILE A 113 10.61 16.32 9.18
C ILE A 113 10.11 14.89 9.04
N MET A 114 8.98 14.54 9.67
CA MET A 114 8.44 13.19 9.68
C MET A 114 8.15 12.62 8.30
N ASN A 115 7.60 13.44 7.38
CA ASN A 115 7.39 13.03 5.99
C ASN A 115 8.71 12.57 5.34
N LYS A 116 9.81 13.31 5.59
CA LYS A 116 11.14 12.98 5.05
C LYS A 116 11.72 11.73 5.71
N ILE A 117 11.55 11.56 7.02
CA ILE A 117 12.01 10.37 7.74
C ILE A 117 11.36 9.12 7.16
N VAL A 118 10.03 9.12 7.00
CA VAL A 118 9.30 7.97 6.46
C VAL A 118 9.70 7.67 5.02
N LEU A 119 9.89 8.71 4.20
CA LEU A 119 10.39 8.56 2.83
C LEU A 119 11.78 7.91 2.79
N VAL A 120 12.72 8.38 3.62
CA VAL A 120 14.07 7.81 3.71
C VAL A 120 14.03 6.37 4.19
N CYS A 121 13.24 6.04 5.22
CA CYS A 121 13.08 4.66 5.68
C CYS A 121 12.56 3.73 4.58
N ALA A 122 11.58 4.18 3.78
CA ALA A 122 11.05 3.41 2.66
C ALA A 122 12.10 3.20 1.55
N ILE A 123 12.91 4.23 1.24
CA ILE A 123 14.02 4.11 0.29
C ILE A 123 15.06 3.12 0.80
N LEU A 124 15.42 3.17 2.09
CA LEU A 124 16.34 2.21 2.70
C LEU A 124 15.79 0.78 2.64
N CYS A 125 14.48 0.57 2.83
CA CYS A 125 13.86 -0.74 2.65
C CYS A 125 14.01 -1.29 1.22
N ASN A 126 14.03 -0.42 0.20
CA ASN A 126 14.22 -0.83 -1.19
C ASN A 126 15.67 -1.23 -1.50
N LEU A 127 16.63 -0.73 -0.73
CA LEU A 127 18.06 -1.06 -0.87
C LEU A 127 18.45 -2.35 -0.11
N ASP A 128 17.59 -2.79 0.81
CA ASP A 128 17.76 -4.05 1.52
C ASP A 128 17.40 -5.25 0.61
N LYS A 129 17.71 -6.48 1.05
CA LYS A 129 17.42 -7.72 0.32
C LYS A 129 15.98 -7.77 -0.16
N GLN A 130 15.75 -8.27 -1.37
CA GLN A 130 14.39 -8.30 -1.95
C GLN A 130 13.35 -8.95 -1.02
N LEU A 131 12.17 -8.33 -0.94
CA LEU A 131 11.03 -8.80 -0.15
C LEU A 131 10.36 -10.04 -0.75
N VAL A 132 10.58 -10.27 -2.03
CA VAL A 132 10.08 -11.39 -2.83
C VAL A 132 11.28 -12.19 -3.31
N LYS A 133 11.20 -13.51 -3.17
CA LYS A 133 12.16 -14.47 -3.74
C LYS A 133 11.58 -15.02 -5.04
#